data_AF-A0A2J8Y4F0-F1
#
_entry.id   AF-A0A2J8Y4F0-F1
#
_cell.length_a   1.000
_cell.length_b   1.000
_cell.length_c   1.000
_cell.angle_alpha   90.00
_cell.angle_beta   90.00
_cell.angle_gamma   90.00
#
_symmetry.space_group_name_H-M   'P 1'
#
loop_
_entity.id
_entity.type
_entity.pdbx_description
1 polymer ?
#
loop_
_entity_poly.entity_id
_entity_poly.type
_entity_poly.pdbx_seq_one_letter_code
_entity_poly.pdbx_strand_id
1 'polypeptide(L)'
;FLNELEEILDVIEPSEFSKVMEPLFRQLAKCVSSPHFQVAERALYYWNNEYIMSLISDNAARVLPIMFPALYRNSKSHWNKTIHGLIYNALKLFMEMNQKLFDDCTQQYKAEKQNPTPILLLLLRGRFRMKEREEMWQKIEELARLNPQYPMFR
;
A
#
# COMPACT_ATOMS: atom_id res chain seq x y z
N PHE A 1 -2.87 -14.99 -11.94
CA PHE A 1 -1.91 -13.98 -11.45
C PHE A 1 -1.44 -14.23 -10.02
N LEU A 2 -2.11 -13.80 -8.93
CA LEU A 2 -1.55 -14.02 -7.58
C LEU A 2 -1.36 -15.50 -7.22
N ASN A 3 -2.22 -16.40 -7.73
CA ASN A 3 -2.03 -17.84 -7.51
C ASN A 3 -0.79 -18.37 -8.22
N GLU A 4 -0.76 -18.16 -9.53
CA GLU A 4 0.35 -18.52 -10.41
C GLU A 4 1.70 -17.90 -9.98
N LEU A 5 1.69 -16.67 -9.46
CA LEU A 5 2.89 -16.03 -8.94
C LEU A 5 3.41 -16.72 -7.67
N GLU A 6 2.53 -17.25 -6.81
CA GLU A 6 2.96 -18.07 -5.68
C GLU A 6 3.59 -19.37 -6.16
N GLU A 7 2.97 -20.04 -7.13
CA GLU A 7 3.49 -21.28 -7.74
C GLU A 7 4.88 -21.05 -8.39
N ILE A 8 5.10 -19.88 -9.00
CA ILE A 8 6.42 -19.49 -9.53
C ILE A 8 7.43 -19.26 -8.39
N LEU A 9 7.00 -18.60 -7.31
CA LEU A 9 7.87 -18.35 -6.16
C LEU A 9 8.22 -19.63 -5.40
N ASP A 10 7.40 -20.67 -5.45
CA ASP A 10 7.70 -21.97 -4.82
C ASP A 10 8.88 -22.71 -5.48
N VAL A 11 9.19 -22.39 -6.74
CA VAL A 11 10.28 -23.01 -7.49
C VAL A 11 11.41 -22.04 -7.83
N ILE A 12 11.30 -20.77 -7.42
CA ILE A 12 12.32 -19.76 -7.74
C ILE A 12 13.59 -20.01 -6.92
N GLU A 13 14.76 -19.90 -7.55
CA GLU A 13 16.02 -19.91 -6.82
C GLU A 13 16.26 -18.57 -6.10
N PRO A 14 16.91 -18.56 -4.92
CA PRO A 14 17.20 -17.33 -4.19
C PRO A 14 17.98 -16.28 -5.02
N SER A 15 18.86 -16.74 -5.90
CA SER A 15 19.64 -15.91 -6.83
C SER A 15 18.76 -15.15 -7.84
N GLU A 16 17.72 -15.80 -8.35
CA GLU A 16 16.75 -15.20 -9.28
C GLU A 16 15.75 -14.31 -8.52
N PHE A 17 15.35 -14.72 -7.32
CA PHE A 17 14.47 -13.94 -6.46
C PHE A 17 15.04 -12.54 -6.16
N SER A 18 16.32 -12.43 -5.83
CA SER A 18 16.97 -11.14 -5.55
C SER A 18 16.90 -10.15 -6.72
N LYS A 19 16.77 -10.62 -7.97
CA LYS A 19 16.64 -9.75 -9.15
C LYS A 19 15.25 -9.13 -9.28
N VAL A 20 14.21 -9.81 -8.78
CA VAL A 20 12.80 -9.44 -8.99
C VAL A 20 12.07 -9.02 -7.72
N MET A 21 12.65 -9.25 -6.53
CA MET A 21 11.99 -9.01 -5.24
C MET A 21 11.46 -7.58 -5.08
N GLU A 22 12.22 -6.56 -5.47
CA GLU A 22 11.78 -5.17 -5.29
C GLU A 22 10.52 -4.82 -6.09
N PRO A 23 10.48 -4.99 -7.43
CA PRO A 23 9.28 -4.70 -8.20
C PRO A 23 8.11 -5.61 -7.80
N LEU A 24 8.38 -6.87 -7.46
CA LEU A 24 7.39 -7.83 -6.98
C LEU A 24 6.70 -7.34 -5.69
N PHE A 25 7.47 -7.02 -4.65
CA PHE A 25 6.92 -6.59 -3.37
C PHE A 25 6.30 -5.19 -3.43
N ARG A 26 6.76 -4.31 -4.34
CA ARG A 26 6.04 -3.05 -4.64
C ARG A 26 4.64 -3.31 -5.18
N GLN A 27 4.46 -4.36 -5.99
CA GLN A 27 3.14 -4.74 -6.49
C GLN A 27 2.30 -5.45 -5.42
N LEU A 28 2.90 -6.36 -4.64
CA LEU A 28 2.21 -6.99 -3.51
C LEU A 28 1.72 -5.97 -2.48
N ALA A 29 2.51 -4.93 -2.18
CA ALA A 29 2.10 -3.83 -1.29
C ALA A 29 0.81 -3.13 -1.78
N LYS A 30 0.62 -2.98 -3.10
CA LYS A 30 -0.61 -2.45 -3.68
C LYS A 30 -1.76 -3.46 -3.55
N CYS A 31 -1.52 -4.75 -3.77
CA CYS A 31 -2.52 -5.80 -3.61
C CYS A 31 -3.02 -5.90 -2.17
N VAL A 32 -2.13 -5.84 -1.19
CA VAL A 32 -2.46 -5.79 0.26
C VAL A 32 -3.25 -4.53 0.62
N SER A 33 -2.98 -3.40 -0.06
CA SER A 33 -3.71 -2.15 0.12
C SER A 33 -5.01 -2.06 -0.69
N SER A 34 -5.39 -3.13 -1.40
CA SER A 34 -6.59 -3.15 -2.22
C SER A 34 -7.84 -3.08 -1.32
N PRO A 35 -8.85 -2.26 -1.67
CA PRO A 35 -10.13 -2.28 -0.97
C PRO A 35 -10.91 -3.58 -1.22
N HIS A 36 -10.55 -4.34 -2.26
CA HIS A 36 -11.19 -5.60 -2.62
C HIS A 36 -10.63 -6.74 -1.77
N PHE A 37 -11.43 -7.26 -0.83
CA PHE A 37 -10.96 -8.20 0.19
C PHE A 37 -10.30 -9.45 -0.39
N GLN A 38 -10.85 -10.07 -1.45
CA GLN A 38 -10.26 -11.28 -2.04
C GLN A 38 -8.84 -11.06 -2.57
N VAL A 39 -8.52 -9.86 -3.06
CA VAL A 39 -7.18 -9.52 -3.56
C VAL A 39 -6.21 -9.34 -2.40
N ALA A 40 -6.63 -8.61 -1.36
CA ALA A 40 -5.82 -8.40 -0.16
C ALA A 40 -5.57 -9.71 0.58
N GLU A 41 -6.61 -10.52 0.75
CA GLU A 41 -6.54 -11.85 1.38
C GLU A 41 -5.57 -12.76 0.64
N ARG A 42 -5.75 -12.90 -0.68
CA ARG A 42 -4.90 -13.78 -1.49
C ARG A 42 -3.43 -13.37 -1.46
N ALA A 43 -3.15 -12.07 -1.42
CA ALA A 43 -1.79 -11.56 -1.28
C ALA A 43 -1.22 -11.81 0.13
N LEU A 44 -2.01 -11.62 1.19
CA LEU A 44 -1.58 -11.84 2.57
C LEU A 44 -1.35 -13.33 2.88
N TYR A 45 -1.96 -14.24 2.14
CA TYR A 45 -1.69 -15.67 2.28
C TYR A 45 -0.26 -16.09 1.92
N TYR A 46 0.51 -15.25 1.21
CA TYR A 46 1.93 -15.53 0.94
C TYR A 46 2.76 -15.63 2.22
N TRP A 47 2.33 -14.97 3.31
CA TRP A 47 2.99 -15.07 4.62
C TRP A 47 2.82 -16.43 5.31
N ASN A 48 1.94 -17.29 4.80
CA ASN A 48 1.77 -18.65 5.31
C ASN A 48 2.64 -19.67 4.57
N ASN A 49 3.25 -19.28 3.45
CA ASN A 49 4.14 -20.15 2.69
C ASN A 49 5.54 -20.07 3.28
N GLU A 50 6.04 -21.21 3.79
CA GLU A 50 7.33 -21.27 4.50
C GLU A 50 8.51 -20.91 3.59
N TYR A 51 8.47 -21.30 2.31
CA TYR A 51 9.55 -21.00 1.37
C TYR A 51 9.57 -19.51 0.99
N ILE A 52 8.41 -18.92 0.73
CA ILE A 52 8.33 -17.47 0.51
C ILE A 52 8.78 -16.71 1.75
N MET A 53 8.40 -17.17 2.94
CA MET A 53 8.82 -16.56 4.20
C MET A 53 10.33 -16.65 4.43
N SER A 54 10.99 -17.74 4.05
CA SER A 54 12.45 -17.84 4.14
C SER A 54 13.14 -16.87 3.18
N LEU A 55 12.67 -16.77 1.93
CA LEU A 55 13.17 -15.79 0.95
C LEU A 55 13.00 -14.34 1.45
N ILE A 56 11.87 -14.02 2.08
CA ILE A 56 11.63 -12.71 2.70
C ILE A 56 12.61 -12.49 3.86
N SER A 57 12.85 -13.50 4.69
CA SER A 57 13.75 -13.41 5.85
C SER A 57 15.17 -13.06 5.44
N ASP A 58 15.71 -13.75 4.43
CA ASP A 58 17.06 -13.51 3.93
C ASP A 58 17.23 -12.12 3.29
N ASN A 59 16.11 -11.54 2.81
CA ASN A 59 16.09 -10.25 2.11
C ASN A 59 15.34 -9.15 2.90
N ALA A 60 15.15 -9.32 4.21
CA ALA A 60 14.29 -8.49 5.03
C ALA A 60 14.65 -7.00 4.96
N ALA A 61 15.94 -6.67 4.88
CA ALA A 61 16.47 -5.31 4.76
C ALA A 61 15.93 -4.53 3.54
N ARG A 62 15.52 -5.24 2.47
CA ARG A 62 14.94 -4.63 1.26
C ARG A 62 13.42 -4.77 1.22
N VAL A 63 12.90 -5.93 1.64
CA VAL A 63 11.46 -6.23 1.56
C VAL A 63 10.64 -5.48 2.61
N LEU A 64 11.12 -5.43 3.86
CA LEU A 64 10.36 -4.85 4.98
C LEU A 64 10.05 -3.36 4.77
N PRO A 65 11.00 -2.48 4.36
CA PRO A 65 10.70 -1.08 4.09
C PRO A 65 9.65 -0.85 2.98
N ILE A 66 9.54 -1.77 2.01
CA ILE A 66 8.56 -1.69 0.92
C ILE A 66 7.16 -2.08 1.42
N MET A 67 7.06 -3.15 2.21
CA MET A 67 5.79 -3.69 2.68
C MET A 67 5.23 -2.94 3.88
N PHE A 68 6.09 -2.40 4.74
CA PHE A 68 5.71 -1.80 6.01
C PHE A 68 4.68 -0.66 5.86
N PRO A 69 4.83 0.32 4.95
CA PRO A 69 3.85 1.39 4.78
C PRO A 69 2.45 0.88 4.42
N ALA A 70 2.36 -0.17 3.59
CA ALA A 70 1.10 -0.78 3.20
C ALA A 70 0.45 -1.50 4.38
N LEU A 71 1.20 -2.36 5.08
CA LEU A 71 0.67 -3.10 6.23
C LEU A 71 0.26 -2.17 7.38
N TYR A 72 1.14 -1.22 7.76
CA TYR A 72 0.92 -0.33 8.88
C TYR A 72 -0.24 0.66 8.65
N ARG A 73 -0.47 1.10 7.42
CA ARG A 73 -1.63 1.93 7.09
C ARG A 73 -2.92 1.13 7.20
N ASN A 74 -2.96 -0.04 6.58
CA ASN A 74 -4.18 -0.84 6.47
C ASN A 74 -4.57 -1.52 7.78
N SER A 75 -3.63 -1.77 8.70
CA SER A 75 -3.94 -2.26 10.06
C SER A 75 -4.82 -1.31 10.88
N LYS A 76 -4.91 -0.04 10.49
CA LYS A 76 -5.73 0.99 11.16
C LYS A 76 -7.04 1.30 10.44
N SER A 77 -7.13 1.06 9.14
CA SER A 77 -8.20 1.62 8.31
C SER A 77 -8.90 0.63 7.38
N HIS A 78 -8.44 -0.61 7.26
CA HIS A 78 -9.11 -1.58 6.38
C HIS A 78 -10.51 -1.92 6.95
N TRP A 79 -11.52 -2.12 6.09
CA TRP A 79 -12.91 -2.29 6.55
C TRP A 79 -13.22 -3.72 7.01
N ASN A 80 -12.53 -4.71 6.42
CA ASN A 80 -12.74 -6.13 6.69
C ASN A 80 -11.90 -6.63 7.89
N LYS A 81 -12.56 -7.26 8.87
CA LYS A 81 -11.93 -7.77 10.11
C LYS A 81 -10.95 -8.92 9.88
N THR A 82 -11.22 -9.81 8.92
CA THR A 82 -10.32 -10.92 8.58
C THR A 82 -9.01 -10.41 8.02
N ILE A 83 -9.09 -9.45 7.08
CA ILE A 83 -7.91 -8.79 6.52
C ILE A 83 -7.10 -8.08 7.59
N HIS A 84 -7.76 -7.42 8.55
CA HIS A 84 -7.09 -6.85 9.73
C HIS A 84 -6.25 -7.90 10.45
N GLY A 85 -6.84 -9.05 10.78
CA GLY A 85 -6.14 -10.14 11.46
C GLY A 85 -4.91 -10.63 10.69
N LEU A 86 -5.04 -10.83 9.37
CA LEU A 86 -3.94 -11.25 8.50
C LEU A 86 -2.81 -10.20 8.44
N ILE A 87 -3.16 -8.90 8.39
CA ILE A 87 -2.17 -7.81 8.43
C ILE A 87 -1.43 -7.80 9.77
N TYR A 88 -2.13 -7.95 10.90
CA TYR A 88 -1.47 -8.01 12.22
C TYR A 88 -0.54 -9.22 12.33
N ASN A 89 -0.94 -10.37 11.79
CA ASN A 89 -0.08 -11.55 11.72
C ASN A 89 1.19 -11.27 10.90
N ALA A 90 1.05 -10.70 9.70
CA ALA A 90 2.19 -10.34 8.86
C ALA A 90 3.13 -9.32 9.53
N LEU A 91 2.58 -8.30 10.21
CA LEU A 91 3.37 -7.34 10.99
C LEU A 91 4.12 -8.01 12.14
N LYS A 92 3.49 -8.95 12.83
CA LYS A 92 4.11 -9.72 13.92
C LYS A 92 5.27 -10.56 13.39
N LEU A 93 5.09 -11.27 12.28
CA LEU A 93 6.15 -12.06 11.65
C LEU A 93 7.36 -11.19 11.25
N PHE A 94 7.12 -10.00 10.69
CA PHE A 94 8.21 -9.07 10.38
C PHE A 94 8.95 -8.56 11.63
N MET A 95 8.24 -8.35 12.74
CA MET A 95 8.85 -7.95 14.02
C MET A 95 9.71 -9.08 14.61
N GLU A 96 9.22 -10.32 14.58
CA GLU A 96 9.95 -11.50 15.05
C GLU A 96 11.21 -11.78 14.22
N MET A 97 11.13 -11.52 12.91
CA MET A 97 12.22 -11.69 11.96
C MET A 97 13.37 -10.70 12.19
N ASN A 98 13.07 -9.41 12.37
CA ASN A 98 14.08 -8.40 12.67
C ASN A 98 13.48 -7.19 13.40
N GLN A 99 13.49 -7.25 14.73
CA GLN A 99 12.90 -6.23 15.58
C GLN A 99 13.51 -4.84 15.35
N LYS A 100 14.85 -4.76 15.23
CA LYS A 100 15.54 -3.48 15.02
C LYS A 100 15.10 -2.82 13.71
N LEU A 101 15.09 -3.58 12.62
CA LEU A 101 14.67 -3.07 11.31
C LEU A 101 13.19 -2.65 11.30
N PHE A 102 12.34 -3.41 12.00
CA PHE A 102 10.92 -3.08 12.16
C PHE A 102 10.74 -1.76 12.91
N ASP A 103 11.48 -1.54 13.99
CA ASP A 103 11.45 -0.30 14.76
C ASP A 103 11.96 0.88 13.94
N ASP A 104 13.04 0.70 13.18
CA ASP A 104 13.60 1.71 12.28
C ASP A 104 12.57 2.11 11.20
N CYS A 105 11.90 1.14 10.58
CA CYS A 105 10.84 1.40 9.59
C CYS A 105 9.64 2.10 10.22
N THR A 106 9.29 1.75 11.46
CA THR A 106 8.21 2.41 12.21
C THR A 106 8.55 3.89 12.46
N GLN A 107 9.78 4.18 12.86
CA GLN A 107 10.26 5.54 13.09
C GLN A 107 10.30 6.34 11.79
N GLN A 108 10.86 5.77 10.73
CA GLN A 108 10.93 6.41 9.42
C GLN A 108 9.54 6.73 8.88
N TYR A 109 8.59 5.78 8.96
CA TYR A 109 7.21 6.01 8.52
C TYR A 109 6.51 7.13 9.30
N LYS A 110 6.74 7.22 10.62
CA LYS A 110 6.21 8.31 11.45
C LYS A 110 6.85 9.65 11.08
N ALA A 111 8.16 9.68 10.86
CA ALA A 111 8.91 10.87 10.46
C ALA A 111 8.45 11.40 9.10
N GLU A 112 8.29 10.52 8.10
CA GLU A 112 7.77 10.89 6.77
C GLU A 112 6.33 11.41 6.81
N LYS A 113 5.52 10.95 7.78
CA LYS A 113 4.16 11.46 7.98
C LYS A 113 4.13 12.85 8.61
N GLN A 114 5.12 13.19 9.44
CA GLN A 114 5.25 14.51 10.07
C GLN A 114 5.97 15.51 9.16
N ASN A 115 7.03 15.07 8.48
CA ASN A 115 7.83 15.85 7.53
C ASN A 115 7.85 15.13 6.17
N PRO A 116 6.77 15.26 5.38
CA PRO A 116 6.70 14.62 4.06
C PRO A 116 7.81 15.14 3.14
N THR A 117 8.49 14.22 2.45
CA THR A 117 9.52 14.56 1.46
C THR A 117 8.95 15.43 0.33
N PRO A 118 9.78 16.24 -0.38
CA PRO A 118 9.29 17.15 -1.42
C PRO A 118 8.45 16.47 -2.50
N ILE A 119 8.79 15.24 -2.89
CA ILE A 119 8.02 14.42 -3.84
C ILE A 119 6.65 14.03 -3.26
N LEU A 120 6.60 13.61 -2.00
CA LEU A 120 5.35 13.28 -1.32
C LEU A 120 4.48 14.54 -1.16
N LEU A 121 5.09 15.69 -0.84
CA LEU A 121 4.46 17.01 -0.85
C LEU A 121 3.91 17.38 -2.23
N LEU A 122 4.61 17.08 -3.32
CA LEU A 122 4.11 17.34 -4.69
C LEU A 122 2.91 16.46 -5.04
N LEU A 123 2.89 15.19 -4.61
CA LEU A 123 1.75 14.30 -4.80
C LEU A 123 0.55 14.73 -3.95
N LEU A 124 0.79 15.11 -2.70
CA LEU A 124 -0.22 15.71 -1.83
C LEU A 124 -0.74 17.02 -2.43
N ARG A 125 0.14 17.91 -2.92
CA ARG A 125 -0.22 19.12 -3.67
C ARG A 125 -1.00 18.80 -4.94
N GLY A 126 -0.72 17.70 -5.63
CA GLY A 126 -1.53 17.21 -6.75
C GLY A 126 -2.97 16.93 -6.33
N ARG A 127 -3.17 16.31 -5.17
CA ARG A 127 -4.49 16.11 -4.57
C ARG A 127 -5.13 17.42 -4.10
N PHE A 128 -4.35 18.36 -3.55
CA PHE A 128 -4.85 19.70 -3.21
C PHE A 128 -5.30 20.48 -4.46
N ARG A 129 -4.53 20.47 -5.55
CA ARG A 129 -4.90 21.10 -6.83
C ARG A 129 -6.15 20.48 -7.45
N MET A 130 -6.41 19.20 -7.24
CA MET A 130 -7.68 18.57 -7.63
C MET A 130 -8.83 19.12 -6.81
N LYS A 131 -8.64 19.26 -5.49
CA LYS A 131 -9.65 19.83 -4.58
C LYS A 131 -9.93 21.31 -4.86
N GLU A 132 -8.90 22.11 -5.11
CA GLU A 132 -9.05 23.52 -5.55
C GLU A 132 -9.78 23.63 -6.88
N ARG A 133 -9.50 22.73 -7.84
CA ARG A 133 -10.26 22.67 -9.09
C ARG A 133 -11.72 22.32 -8.84
N GLU A 134 -12.01 21.36 -7.97
CA GLU A 134 -13.37 20.96 -7.62
C GLU A 134 -14.14 22.11 -6.95
N GLU A 135 -13.50 22.83 -6.02
CA GLU A 135 -14.06 24.04 -5.39
C GLU A 135 -14.29 25.18 -6.40
N MET A 136 -13.38 25.38 -7.36
CA MET A 136 -13.58 26.34 -8.45
C MET A 136 -14.72 25.94 -9.39
N TRP A 137 -14.83 24.65 -9.73
CA TRP A 137 -15.93 24.14 -10.55
C TRP A 137 -17.28 24.30 -9.86
N GLN A 138 -17.37 24.04 -8.55
CA GLN A 138 -18.59 24.28 -7.77
C GLN A 138 -19.01 25.76 -7.80
N LYS A 139 -18.06 26.69 -7.65
CA LYS A 139 -18.35 28.13 -7.77
C LYS A 139 -18.85 28.51 -9.15
N ILE A 140 -18.25 27.96 -10.21
CA ILE A 140 -18.70 28.18 -11.60
C ILE A 140 -20.11 27.65 -11.79
N GLU A 141 -20.42 26.45 -11.29
CA GLU A 141 -21.74 25.84 -11.39
C GLU A 141 -22.81 26.63 -10.62
N GLU A 142 -22.48 27.13 -9.44
CA GLU A 142 -23.36 27.97 -8.64
C GLU A 142 -23.65 29.31 -9.32
N LEU A 143 -22.62 29.97 -9.87
CA LEU A 143 -22.78 31.18 -10.68
C LEU A 143 -23.58 30.93 -11.96
N ALA A 144 -23.37 29.78 -12.60
CA ALA A 144 -24.12 29.38 -13.79
C ALA A 144 -25.60 29.14 -13.47
N ARG A 145 -25.93 28.50 -12.34
CA ARG A 145 -27.32 28.33 -11.87
C ARG A 145 -28.06 29.64 -11.61
N LEU A 146 -27.34 30.67 -11.19
CA LEU A 146 -27.90 32.00 -10.94
C LEU A 146 -28.06 32.82 -12.24
N ASN A 147 -27.53 32.33 -13.37
CA ASN A 147 -27.64 33.03 -14.64
C ASN A 147 -29.05 32.81 -15.26
N PRO A 148 -29.82 33.87 -15.53
CA PRO A 148 -31.16 33.78 -16.14
C PRO A 148 -31.18 33.13 -17.52
N GLN A 149 -30.03 33.09 -18.20
CA GLN A 149 -29.86 32.46 -19.51
C GLN A 149 -29.44 31.00 -19.44
N TYR A 150 -29.22 30.45 -18.24
CA TYR A 150 -28.84 29.06 -18.08
C TYR A 150 -30.05 28.17 -18.40
N PRO A 151 -30.01 27.40 -19.51
CA PRO A 151 -31.14 26.56 -19.86
C PRO A 151 -31.24 25.45 -18.82
N MET A 152 -32.34 25.47 -18.05
CA MET A 152 -32.76 24.34 -17.23
C MET A 152 -33.17 23.22 -18.17
N PHE A 153 -32.20 22.47 -18.71
CA PHE A 153 -32.50 21.19 -19.34
C PHE A 153 -32.99 20.26 -18.22
N ARG A 154 -34.31 20.09 -18.16
CA ARG A 154 -34.99 19.06 -17.36
C ARG A 154 -34.71 17.67 -17.92
#